data_AF-A0A329VHP0-F1
#
_entry.id   AF-A0A329VHP0-F1
#
_cell.length_a   1.000
_cell.length_b   1.000
_cell.length_c   1.000
_cell.angle_alpha   90.00
_cell.angle_beta   90.00
_cell.angle_gamma   90.00
#
_symmetry.space_group_name_H-M   'P 1'
#
loop_
_entity.id
_entity.type
_entity.pdbx_description
1 polymer ?
#
loop_
_entity_poly.entity_id
_entity_poly.type
_entity_poly.pdbx_seq_one_letter_code
_entity_poly.pdbx_strand_id
1 'polypeptide(L)'
;MVTNELKYKTASWGEVKADVYAGENCDAHNPFIEIYCDGDMESDTAGKITFDVQRWPVGTKITVEVPCCPTCGLDAEFQDSAGKCECGFDWRNWAKEQYS
;
A
#
# COMPACT_ATOMS: atom_id res chain seq x y z
N MET A 1 -13.13 28.48 0.97
CA MET A 1 -13.54 27.12 1.40
C MET A 1 -12.26 26.31 1.45
N VAL A 2 -11.83 25.87 2.63
CA VAL A 2 -10.68 24.96 2.73
C VAL A 2 -11.24 23.59 2.42
N THR A 3 -10.98 23.07 1.22
CA THR A 3 -11.16 21.65 0.94
C THR A 3 -10.18 20.92 1.84
N ASN A 4 -10.69 20.23 2.86
CA ASN A 4 -9.87 19.44 3.76
C ASN A 4 -9.44 18.17 3.00
N GLU A 5 -8.48 18.32 2.08
CA GLU A 5 -7.94 17.22 1.29
C GLU A 5 -7.32 16.21 2.25
N LEU A 6 -7.89 15.01 2.27
CA LEU A 6 -7.36 13.92 3.08
C LEU A 6 -5.97 13.57 2.55
N LYS A 7 -4.97 13.64 3.43
CA LYS A 7 -3.61 13.24 3.10
C LYS A 7 -3.48 11.73 3.22
N TYR A 8 -2.57 11.17 2.45
CA TYR A 8 -2.25 9.75 2.50
C TYR A 8 -0.76 9.58 2.77
N LYS A 9 -0.43 8.51 3.50
CA LYS A 9 0.93 8.02 3.71
C LYS A 9 1.08 6.74 2.90
N THR A 10 2.18 6.60 2.17
CA THR A 10 2.46 5.33 1.51
C THR A 10 2.93 4.31 2.55
N ALA A 11 2.24 3.17 2.61
CA ALA A 11 2.49 2.09 3.57
C ALA A 11 3.22 0.91 2.92
N SER A 12 3.07 0.72 1.62
CA SER A 12 3.78 -0.34 0.89
C SER A 12 4.05 0.06 -0.56
N TRP A 13 5.11 -0.51 -1.12
CA TRP A 13 5.54 -0.28 -2.50
C TRP A 13 5.85 -1.62 -3.17
N GLY A 14 5.39 -1.80 -4.41
CA GLY A 14 5.77 -2.93 -5.25
C GLY A 14 6.43 -2.44 -6.52
N GLU A 15 7.53 -3.06 -6.94
CA GLU A 15 8.19 -2.78 -8.22
C GLU A 15 8.33 -4.05 -9.05
N VAL A 16 8.00 -3.96 -10.34
CA VAL A 16 8.30 -5.03 -11.30
C VAL A 16 9.79 -5.01 -11.63
N LYS A 17 10.51 -5.99 -11.12
CA LYS A 17 11.92 -6.27 -11.45
C LYS A 17 12.01 -7.45 -12.41
N ALA A 18 13.21 -7.70 -12.93
CA ALA A 18 13.49 -8.82 -13.81
C ALA A 18 14.61 -9.68 -13.22
N ASP A 19 14.39 -10.99 -13.18
CA ASP A 19 15.48 -11.95 -13.05
C ASP A 19 16.12 -12.11 -14.42
N VAL A 20 17.33 -11.58 -14.58
CA VAL A 20 18.10 -11.57 -15.85
C VAL A 20 18.90 -12.85 -16.07
N TYR A 21 18.86 -13.78 -15.11
CA TYR A 21 19.53 -15.08 -15.18
C TYR A 21 18.51 -16.22 -15.13
N ALA A 22 17.25 -15.94 -15.47
CA ALA A 22 16.23 -16.96 -15.47
C ALA A 22 16.42 -17.95 -16.64
N GLY A 23 15.75 -19.10 -16.56
CA GLY A 23 15.80 -20.16 -17.59
C GLY A 23 17.03 -21.07 -17.49
N GLU A 24 16.99 -22.22 -18.17
CA GLU A 24 18.03 -23.26 -18.06
C GLU A 24 19.43 -22.78 -18.51
N ASN A 25 19.49 -21.79 -19.39
CA ASN A 25 20.73 -21.21 -19.91
C ASN A 25 21.13 -19.88 -19.25
N CYS A 26 20.38 -19.43 -18.24
CA CYS A 26 20.60 -18.13 -17.56
C CYS A 26 20.55 -16.91 -18.51
N ASP A 27 19.68 -16.95 -19.53
CA ASP A 27 19.53 -15.93 -20.58
C ASP A 27 18.11 -15.36 -20.68
N ALA A 28 17.18 -15.83 -19.86
CA ALA A 28 15.81 -15.33 -19.84
C ALA A 28 15.66 -14.15 -18.88
N HIS A 29 14.86 -13.17 -19.29
CA HIS A 29 14.45 -12.04 -18.46
C HIS A 29 13.03 -12.26 -17.98
N ASN A 30 12.86 -12.82 -16.78
CA ASN A 30 11.54 -13.11 -16.22
C ASN A 30 11.12 -12.01 -15.24
N PRO A 31 10.02 -11.29 -15.51
CA PRO A 31 9.53 -10.25 -14.62
C PRO A 31 8.88 -10.84 -13.36
N PHE A 32 9.11 -10.20 -12.22
CA PHE A 32 8.45 -10.50 -10.95
C PHE A 32 8.22 -9.20 -10.16
N ILE A 33 7.27 -9.21 -9.20
CA ILE A 33 7.07 -8.07 -8.29
C ILE A 33 7.86 -8.32 -7.00
N GLU A 34 8.64 -7.34 -6.60
CA GLU A 34 9.20 -7.24 -5.25
C GLU A 34 8.40 -6.22 -4.44
N ILE A 35 7.93 -6.60 -3.25
CA ILE A 35 7.09 -5.76 -2.37
C ILE A 35 7.88 -5.39 -1.11
N TYR A 36 7.77 -4.12 -0.72
CA TYR A 36 8.32 -3.54 0.50
C TYR A 36 7.19 -2.95 1.33
N CYS A 37 7.22 -3.16 2.65
CA CYS A 37 6.28 -2.57 3.59
C CYS A 37 7.02 -1.65 4.57
N ASP A 38 6.45 -0.49 4.87
CA ASP A 38 7.02 0.45 5.85
C ASP A 38 7.08 -0.21 7.23
N GLY A 39 8.25 -0.20 7.87
CA GLY A 39 8.46 -0.76 9.21
C GLY A 39 8.65 -2.28 9.30
N ASP A 40 8.65 -3.01 8.18
CA ASP A 40 8.77 -4.46 8.17
C ASP A 40 10.23 -4.92 7.96
N MET A 41 10.73 -5.83 8.82
CA MET A 41 12.04 -6.48 8.67
C MET A 41 11.93 -7.91 8.10
N GLU A 42 10.74 -8.51 8.05
CA GLU A 42 10.46 -9.81 7.42
C GLU A 42 8.96 -9.95 7.09
N SER A 43 8.63 -10.33 5.85
CA SER A 43 7.24 -10.46 5.38
C SER A 43 6.44 -11.59 6.03
N ASP A 44 5.13 -11.42 6.25
CA ASP A 44 4.23 -12.55 6.54
C ASP A 44 2.75 -12.40 6.06
N THR A 45 2.02 -13.52 6.14
CA THR A 45 0.91 -14.03 5.30
C THR A 45 -0.26 -13.12 4.86
N ALA A 46 -0.65 -13.29 3.59
CA ALA A 46 -1.76 -12.59 2.92
C ALA A 46 -2.93 -13.52 2.49
N GLY A 47 -4.17 -13.02 2.55
CA GLY A 47 -5.38 -13.65 1.97
C GLY A 47 -5.49 -13.61 0.43
N LYS A 48 -4.38 -13.24 -0.23
CA LYS A 48 -4.08 -13.00 -1.66
C LYS A 48 -4.50 -11.66 -2.27
N ILE A 49 -3.46 -10.93 -2.69
CA ILE A 49 -3.46 -10.05 -3.85
C ILE A 49 -2.55 -10.73 -4.88
N THR A 50 -3.05 -10.98 -6.08
CA THR A 50 -2.29 -11.58 -7.18
C THR A 50 -2.34 -10.65 -8.38
N PHE A 51 -1.18 -10.27 -8.90
CA PHE A 51 -1.06 -9.52 -10.15
C PHE A 51 -0.47 -10.42 -11.23
N ASP A 52 -0.99 -10.32 -12.45
CA ASP A 52 -0.32 -10.89 -13.63
C ASP A 52 0.75 -9.90 -14.11
N VAL A 53 1.92 -10.03 -13.50
CA VAL A 53 3.06 -9.11 -13.65
C VAL A 53 3.67 -9.16 -15.05
N GLN A 54 3.40 -10.21 -15.82
CA GLN A 54 3.91 -10.37 -17.18
C GLN A 54 3.30 -9.35 -18.15
N ARG A 55 2.15 -8.76 -17.80
CA ARG A 55 1.49 -7.74 -18.60
C ARG A 55 2.07 -6.35 -18.41
N TRP A 56 2.95 -6.17 -17.44
CA TRP A 56 3.46 -4.86 -17.06
C TRP A 56 4.91 -4.68 -17.50
N PRO A 57 5.26 -3.51 -18.03
CA PRO A 57 6.66 -3.20 -18.33
C PRO A 57 7.48 -3.13 -17.03
N VAL A 58 8.77 -3.46 -17.14
CA VAL A 58 9.75 -3.25 -16.07
C VAL A 58 9.74 -1.78 -15.64
N GLY A 59 9.83 -1.55 -14.33
CA GLY A 59 9.73 -0.22 -13.74
C GLY A 59 8.30 0.24 -13.43
N THR A 60 7.27 -0.59 -13.72
CA THR A 60 5.92 -0.40 -13.16
C THR A 60 5.99 -0.41 -11.63
N LYS A 61 5.32 0.55 -11.01
CA LYS A 61 5.24 0.70 -9.55
C LYS A 61 3.80 0.58 -9.08
N ILE A 62 3.59 -0.18 -8.00
CA ILE A 62 2.36 -0.20 -7.21
C ILE A 62 2.66 0.52 -5.90
N THR A 63 1.74 1.36 -5.46
CA THR A 63 1.80 1.99 -4.13
C THR A 63 0.51 1.70 -3.40
N VAL A 64 0.63 1.22 -2.14
CA VAL A 64 -0.48 1.13 -1.21
C VAL A 64 -0.41 2.35 -0.31
N GLU A 65 -1.47 3.15 -0.34
CA GLU A 65 -1.57 4.39 0.43
C GLU A 65 -2.65 4.25 1.50
N VAL A 66 -2.33 4.66 2.73
CA VAL A 66 -3.25 4.67 3.87
C VAL A 66 -3.63 6.11 4.21
N PRO A 67 -4.89 6.38 4.57
CA PRO A 67 -5.32 7.74 4.89
C PRO A 67 -4.72 8.22 6.23
N CYS A 68 -4.39 9.50 6.28
CA CYS A 68 -3.94 10.20 7.49
C CYS A 68 -5.06 11.05 8.06
N CYS A 69 -5.18 11.08 9.38
CA CYS A 69 -6.17 11.86 10.09
C CYS A 69 -6.04 13.33 9.68
N PRO A 70 -7.12 13.97 9.20
CA PRO A 70 -7.04 15.36 8.75
C PRO A 70 -6.75 16.34 9.89
N THR A 71 -6.92 15.92 11.14
CA THR A 71 -6.75 16.76 12.33
C THR A 71 -5.34 16.67 12.91
N CYS A 72 -4.81 15.46 13.12
CA CYS A 72 -3.50 15.26 13.77
C CYS A 72 -2.42 14.66 12.85
N GLY A 73 -2.78 14.22 11.64
CA GLY A 73 -1.85 13.64 10.66
C GLY A 73 -1.43 12.20 10.95
N LEU A 74 -1.86 11.59 12.06
CA LEU A 74 -1.61 10.16 12.33
C LEU A 74 -2.32 9.30 11.29
N ASP A 75 -1.66 8.24 10.82
CA ASP A 75 -2.30 7.28 9.92
C ASP A 75 -3.45 6.54 10.62
N ALA A 76 -4.34 5.98 9.80
CA ALA A 76 -5.52 5.26 10.29
C ALA A 76 -5.17 3.96 11.03
N GLU A 77 -3.92 3.50 11.01
CA GLU A 77 -3.50 2.31 11.78
C GLU A 77 -3.47 2.61 13.29
N PHE A 78 -3.27 3.89 13.68
CA PHE A 78 -3.34 4.34 15.07
C PHE A 78 -4.76 4.57 15.61
N GLN A 79 -5.80 4.07 14.94
CA GLN A 79 -7.16 4.17 15.47
C GLN A 79 -7.39 3.21 16.65
N ASP A 80 -8.22 3.61 17.59
CA ASP A 80 -8.66 2.76 18.69
C ASP A 80 -9.65 1.67 18.21
N SER A 81 -10.03 0.78 19.13
CA SER A 81 -11.01 -0.28 18.86
C SER A 81 -12.42 0.23 18.54
N ALA A 82 -12.72 1.51 18.80
CA ALA A 82 -13.97 2.17 18.44
C ALA A 82 -13.91 2.82 17.05
N GLY A 83 -12.76 2.80 16.37
CA GLY A 83 -12.55 3.43 15.07
C GLY A 83 -12.33 4.94 15.17
N LYS A 84 -11.75 5.41 16.29
CA LYS A 84 -11.40 6.82 16.48
C LYS A 84 -9.90 7.01 16.50
N CYS A 85 -9.45 8.12 15.92
CA CYS A 85 -8.10 8.60 16.10
C CYS A 85 -7.91 9.13 17.54
N GLU A 86 -6.67 9.16 18.04
CA GLU A 86 -6.32 9.72 19.35
C GLU A 86 -6.82 11.16 19.56
N CYS A 87 -6.90 11.96 18.48
CA CYS A 87 -7.42 13.32 18.53
C CYS A 87 -8.96 13.41 18.47
N GLY A 88 -9.66 12.28 18.47
CA GLY A 88 -11.12 12.18 18.44
C GLY A 88 -11.77 12.16 17.06
N PHE A 89 -10.99 12.17 15.98
CA PHE A 89 -11.52 12.02 14.61
C PHE A 89 -12.16 10.64 14.43
N ASP A 90 -13.37 10.56 13.87
CA ASP A 90 -14.14 9.32 13.72
C ASP A 90 -13.93 8.72 12.33
N TRP A 91 -13.01 7.75 12.24
CA TRP A 91 -12.69 7.04 10.99
C TRP A 91 -13.87 6.24 10.47
N ARG A 92 -14.69 5.68 11.37
CA ARG A 92 -15.86 4.89 11.00
C ARG A 92 -16.94 5.75 10.35
N ASN A 93 -17.21 6.94 10.89
CA ASN A 93 -18.15 7.87 10.29
C ASN A 93 -17.63 8.39 8.95
N TRP A 94 -16.35 8.79 8.88
CA TRP A 94 -15.72 9.22 7.65
C TRP A 94 -15.83 8.16 6.54
N ALA A 95 -15.52 6.89 6.83
CA ALA A 95 -15.59 5.81 5.84
C ALA A 95 -17.01 5.60 5.29
N LYS A 96 -18.04 5.72 6.15
CA LYS A 96 -19.44 5.64 5.71
C LYS A 96 -19.83 6.80 4.81
N GLU A 97 -19.40 8.02 5.12
CA GLU A 97 -19.76 9.20 4.32
C GLU A 97 -19.07 9.24 2.96
N GLN A 98 -17.85 8.70 2.84
CA GLN A 98 -17.06 8.80 1.61
C GLN A 98 -17.22 7.62 0.65
N TYR A 99 -17.49 6.41 1.14
CA TYR A 99 -17.46 5.19 0.33
C TYR A 99 -18.74 4.34 0.39
N SER A 100 -19.81 4.84 1.03
CA SER A 100 -21.15 4.20 1.00
C SER A 100 -22.10 4.86 0.01
#